data_AF-A0A9Q3F5D6-F1
#
_entry.id   AF-A0A9Q3F5D6-F1
#
_cell.length_a   1.000
_cell.length_b   1.000
_cell.length_c   1.000
_cell.angle_alpha   90.00
_cell.angle_beta   90.00
_cell.angle_gamma   90.00
#
_symmetry.space_group_name_H-M   'P 1'
#
loop_
_entity.id
_entity.type
_entity.pdbx_description
1 polymer ?
#
loop_
_entity_poly.entity_id
_entity_poly.type
_entity_poly.pdbx_seq_one_letter_code
_entity_poly.pdbx_strand_id
1 'polypeptide(L)'
;MECLCLVWALEKLHYYLYGTVFYIITDYNAVKSLLNMQTPNKHMLRWQIYIREYRGNMTVVHKSSNIHKNADGLSRWALANKPENPAWVPQEEYHIEGICVTDIGIEFFT
;
A
#
# COMPACT_ATOMS: atom_id res chain seq x y z
N MET A 1 2.74 -1.12 -7.81
CA MET A 1 1.71 -0.07 -7.93
C MET A 1 0.45 -0.45 -7.15
N GLU A 2 -0.20 -1.58 -7.44
CA GLU A 2 -1.54 -1.87 -6.87
C GLU A 2 -1.55 -2.26 -5.40
N CYS A 3 -0.58 -3.06 -4.95
CA CYS A 3 -0.51 -3.42 -3.53
C CYS A 3 -0.23 -2.18 -2.64
N LEU A 4 0.62 -1.28 -3.15
CA LEU A 4 0.89 0.00 -2.52
C LEU A 4 -0.36 0.90 -2.51
N CYS A 5 -1.10 0.95 -3.62
CA CYS A 5 -2.36 1.68 -3.72
C CYS A 5 -3.37 1.17 -2.68
N LEU A 6 -3.45 -0.15 -2.48
CA LEU A 6 -4.31 -0.72 -1.45
C LEU A 6 -3.89 -0.28 -0.04
N VAL A 7 -2.62 -0.44 0.29
CA VAL A 7 -2.10 -0.06 1.62
C VAL A 7 -2.36 1.42 1.88
N TRP A 8 -2.11 2.27 0.87
CA TRP A 8 -2.38 3.70 0.94
C TRP A 8 -3.86 4.00 1.15
N ALA A 9 -4.76 3.32 0.43
CA ALA A 9 -6.20 3.51 0.58
C ALA A 9 -6.69 3.09 1.98
N LEU A 10 -6.19 1.96 2.50
CA LEU A 10 -6.50 1.50 3.85
C LEU A 10 -5.99 2.48 4.91
N GLU A 11 -4.82 3.07 4.72
CA GLU A 11 -4.26 4.08 5.61
C GLU A 11 -5.10 5.36 5.64
N LYS A 12 -5.49 5.87 4.47
CA LYS A 12 -6.31 7.09 4.36
C LYS A 12 -7.73 6.90 4.86
N LEU A 13 -8.29 5.70 4.70
CA LEU A 13 -9.66 5.39 5.08
C LEU A 13 -9.78 4.68 6.42
N HIS A 14 -8.69 4.54 7.18
CA HIS A 14 -8.64 3.81 8.46
C HIS A 14 -9.83 4.13 9.37
N TYR A 15 -10.08 5.42 9.62
CA TYR A 15 -11.17 5.88 10.49
C TYR A 15 -12.57 5.48 10.02
N TYR A 16 -12.77 5.26 8.72
CA TYR A 16 -14.04 4.83 8.15
C TYR A 16 -14.17 3.30 8.06
N LEU A 17 -13.05 2.60 7.93
CA LEU A 17 -13.00 1.16 7.72
C LEU A 17 -12.89 0.39 9.03
N TYR A 18 -12.32 1.00 10.08
CA TYR A 18 -12.11 0.35 11.37
C TYR A 18 -13.43 -0.13 11.97
N GLY A 19 -13.50 -1.42 12.31
CA GLY A 19 -14.70 -2.06 12.88
C GLY A 19 -15.86 -2.30 11.91
N THR A 20 -15.73 -1.93 10.63
CA THR A 20 -16.80 -2.12 9.62
C THR A 20 -16.48 -3.27 8.66
N VAL A 21 -17.53 -3.88 8.10
CA VAL A 21 -17.38 -4.89 7.04
C VAL A 21 -17.36 -4.21 5.67
N PHE A 22 -16.30 -4.43 4.90
CA PHE A 22 -16.13 -3.77 3.60
C PHE A 22 -15.52 -4.69 2.53
N TYR A 23 -15.68 -4.27 1.27
CA TYR A 23 -15.23 -4.99 0.10
C TYR A 23 -14.11 -4.24 -0.61
N ILE A 24 -13.03 -4.94 -0.91
CA ILE A 24 -11.98 -4.45 -1.81
C ILE A 24 -12.22 -5.06 -3.16
N ILE A 25 -12.41 -4.22 -4.18
CA ILE A 25 -12.55 -4.65 -5.56
C ILE A 25 -11.25 -4.32 -6.28
N THR A 26 -10.50 -5.33 -6.69
CA THR A 26 -9.22 -5.18 -7.40
C THR A 26 -9.15 -6.11 -8.60
N ASP A 27 -8.55 -5.65 -9.68
CA ASP A 27 -8.33 -6.39 -10.91
C ASP A 27 -7.06 -7.25 -10.90
N TYR A 28 -6.41 -7.39 -9.75
CA TYR A 28 -5.19 -8.17 -9.65
C TYR A 28 -5.07 -9.02 -8.39
N ASN A 29 -4.37 -10.15 -8.54
CA ASN A 29 -4.12 -11.09 -7.48
C ASN A 29 -2.98 -10.65 -6.52
N ALA A 30 -2.40 -9.45 -6.67
CA ALA A 30 -1.34 -8.95 -5.77
C ALA A 30 -1.73 -9.05 -4.30
N VAL A 31 -2.97 -8.73 -3.96
CA VAL A 31 -3.41 -8.72 -2.55
C VAL A 31 -3.42 -10.14 -1.99
N LYS A 32 -3.94 -11.11 -2.76
CA LYS A 32 -3.90 -12.53 -2.40
C LYS A 32 -2.46 -13.04 -2.34
N SER A 33 -1.62 -12.65 -3.29
CA SER A 33 -0.21 -13.03 -3.34
C SER A 33 0.57 -12.45 -2.16
N LEU A 34 0.38 -11.18 -1.81
CA LEU A 34 0.98 -10.54 -0.64
C LEU A 34 0.58 -11.26 0.64
N LEU A 35 -0.70 -11.58 0.82
CA LEU A 35 -1.20 -12.23 2.04
C LEU A 35 -0.71 -13.68 2.21
N ASN A 36 -0.35 -14.35 1.11
CA ASN A 36 0.09 -15.74 1.10
C ASN A 36 1.61 -15.89 0.92
N MET A 37 2.36 -14.78 0.84
CA MET A 37 3.80 -14.79 0.61
C MET A 37 4.55 -15.31 1.84
N GLN A 38 5.33 -16.38 1.68
CA GLN A 38 6.07 -17.02 2.77
C GLN A 38 7.34 -16.26 3.19
N THR A 39 8.02 -15.63 2.23
CA THR A 39 9.26 -14.86 2.46
C THR A 39 9.08 -13.40 1.99
N PRO A 40 8.31 -12.58 2.72
CA PRO A 40 8.14 -11.17 2.39
C PRO A 40 9.41 -10.38 2.70
N ASN A 41 9.72 -9.37 1.88
CA ASN A 41 10.74 -8.38 2.25
C ASN A 41 10.24 -7.52 3.44
N LYS A 42 11.13 -6.74 4.07
CA LYS A 42 10.79 -5.91 5.25
C LYS A 42 9.57 -4.99 5.03
N HIS A 43 9.43 -4.39 3.84
CA HIS A 43 8.29 -3.52 3.50
C HIS A 43 6.98 -4.32 3.32
N MET A 44 7.05 -5.45 2.62
CA MET A 44 5.91 -6.34 2.40
C MET A 44 5.44 -6.97 3.72
N LEU A 45 6.35 -7.27 4.64
CA LEU A 45 6.01 -7.75 5.98
C LEU A 45 5.23 -6.68 6.77
N ARG A 46 5.67 -5.42 6.75
CA ARG A 46 4.93 -4.30 7.37
C ARG A 46 3.52 -4.17 6.77
N TRP A 47 3.41 -4.25 5.44
CA TRP A 47 2.11 -4.21 4.76
C TRP A 47 1.23 -5.42 5.11
N GLN A 48 1.79 -6.62 5.21
CA GLN A 48 1.03 -7.80 5.66
C GLN A 48 0.48 -7.62 7.07
N ILE A 49 1.28 -7.09 8.00
CA ILE A 49 0.83 -6.82 9.38
C ILE A 49 -0.31 -5.80 9.37
N TYR A 50 -0.16 -4.72 8.60
CA TYR A 50 -1.17 -3.68 8.49
C TYR A 50 -2.49 -4.21 7.91
N ILE A 51 -2.43 -4.97 6.82
CA ILE A 51 -3.63 -5.54 6.18
C ILE A 51 -4.29 -6.62 7.06
N ARG A 52 -3.52 -7.32 7.91
CA ARG A 52 -4.07 -8.32 8.84
C ARG A 52 -5.08 -7.73 9.81
N GLU A 53 -4.92 -6.47 10.22
CA GLU A 53 -5.85 -5.77 11.10
C GLU A 53 -7.28 -5.76 10.53
N TYR A 54 -7.41 -5.60 9.21
CA TYR A 54 -8.70 -5.55 8.53
C TYR A 54 -9.20 -6.92 8.06
N ARG A 55 -8.36 -7.96 8.08
CA ARG A 55 -8.64 -9.28 7.47
C ARG A 55 -9.93 -9.93 7.99
N GLY A 56 -10.33 -9.67 9.23
CA GLY A 56 -11.57 -10.20 9.82
C GLY A 56 -12.83 -9.63 9.18
N ASN A 57 -12.80 -8.37 8.74
CA ASN A 57 -13.97 -7.65 8.24
C ASN A 57 -13.85 -7.27 6.75
N MET A 58 -12.74 -7.63 6.10
CA MET A 58 -12.39 -7.25 4.75
C MET A 58 -12.56 -8.42 3.78
N THR A 59 -13.37 -8.23 2.74
CA THR A 59 -13.56 -9.22 1.67
C THR A 59 -12.91 -8.74 0.37
N VAL A 60 -11.96 -9.51 -0.17
CA VAL A 60 -11.28 -9.18 -1.44
C VAL A 60 -12.00 -9.86 -2.60
N VAL A 61 -12.61 -9.05 -3.46
CA VAL A 61 -13.29 -9.47 -4.68
C VAL A 61 -12.42 -9.13 -5.88
N HIS A 62 -12.06 -10.14 -6.66
CA HIS A 62 -11.34 -9.95 -7.91
C HIS A 62 -12.34 -9.72 -9.05
N LYS A 63 -12.21 -8.62 -9.80
CA LYS A 63 -13.04 -8.35 -10.99
C LYS A 63 -12.15 -8.09 -12.20
N SER A 64 -12.58 -8.55 -13.37
CA SER A 64 -11.79 -8.40 -14.60
C SER A 64 -11.68 -6.93 -15.02
N SER A 65 -10.51 -6.55 -15.54
CA SER A 65 -10.11 -5.18 -15.87
C SER A 65 -11.09 -4.43 -16.80
N ASN A 66 -11.87 -5.14 -17.63
CA ASN A 66 -12.89 -4.53 -18.51
C ASN A 66 -13.99 -3.75 -17.76
N ILE A 67 -14.17 -4.00 -16.46
CA ILE A 67 -15.19 -3.37 -15.60
C ILE A 67 -14.58 -2.22 -14.77
N HIS A 68 -13.26 -2.04 -14.78
CA HIS A 68 -12.51 -1.12 -13.91
C HIS A 68 -12.21 0.26 -14.54
N LYS A 69 -12.93 0.64 -15.61
CA LYS A 69 -12.65 1.88 -16.38
C LYS A 69 -12.56 3.15 -15.53
N ASN A 70 -13.33 3.26 -14.45
CA ASN A 70 -13.30 4.43 -13.57
C ASN A 70 -11.99 4.52 -12.76
N ALA A 71 -11.54 3.40 -12.17
CA ALA A 71 -10.32 3.36 -11.38
C ALA A 71 -9.05 3.39 -12.26
N ASP A 72 -9.11 2.69 -13.39
CA ASP A 72 -8.02 2.62 -14.38
C ASP A 72 -7.81 3.98 -15.08
N GLY A 73 -8.89 4.73 -15.32
CA GLY A 73 -8.81 6.11 -15.83
C GLY A 73 -8.04 7.02 -14.88
N LEU A 74 -8.35 6.98 -13.58
CA LEU A 74 -7.69 7.81 -12.57
C LEU A 74 -6.22 7.42 -12.33
N SER A 75 -5.88 6.13 -12.41
CA SER A 75 -4.50 5.66 -12.22
C SER A 75 -3.60 5.99 -13.41
N ARG A 76 -4.15 6.02 -14.63
CA ARG A 76 -3.41 6.30 -15.88
C ARG A 76 -3.31 7.78 -16.22
N TRP A 77 -4.20 8.61 -15.69
CA TRP A 77 -4.25 10.07 -15.95
C TRP A 77 -3.98 10.88 -14.68
N ALA A 78 -2.96 10.49 -13.91
CA ALA A 78 -2.52 11.31 -12.78
C ALA A 78 -1.94 12.64 -13.31
N LEU A 79 -2.47 13.77 -12.82
CA LEU A 79 -1.86 15.08 -13.05
C LEU A 79 -0.43 15.06 -12.53
N ALA A 80 0.48 15.73 -13.24
CA ALA A 80 1.85 15.89 -12.77
C ALA A 80 1.84 16.52 -11.37
N ASN A 81 2.71 16.05 -10.47
CA ASN A 81 2.85 16.60 -9.13
C ASN A 81 3.58 17.95 -9.17
N LYS A 82 2.93 18.96 -9.74
CA LYS A 82 3.40 20.34 -9.85
C LYS A 82 2.59 21.25 -8.92
N PRO A 83 3.12 22.41 -8.51
CA PRO A 83 2.41 23.35 -7.62
C PRO A 83 1.05 23.83 -8.16
N GLU A 84 0.84 23.69 -9.48
CA GLU A 84 -0.41 23.98 -10.17
C GLU A 84 -1.54 22.98 -9.82
N ASN A 85 -1.20 21.79 -9.34
CA ASN A 85 -2.16 20.73 -9.01
C ASN A 85 -2.81 21.01 -7.65
N PRO A 86 -4.15 21.08 -7.52
CA PRO A 86 -4.82 21.30 -6.25
C PRO A 86 -4.59 20.17 -5.21
N ALA A 87 -4.15 18.99 -5.67
CA ALA A 87 -3.72 17.87 -4.82
C ALA A 87 -2.18 17.76 -4.73
N TRP A 88 -1.45 18.85 -5.01
CA TRP A 88 0.01 18.88 -4.91
C TRP A 88 0.44 18.56 -3.49
N VAL A 89 1.39 17.64 -3.38
CA VAL A 89 2.09 17.34 -2.13
C VAL A 89 3.56 17.61 -2.38
N PRO A 90 4.26 18.37 -1.52
CA PRO A 90 5.70 18.48 -1.60
C PRO A 90 6.30 17.07 -1.59
N GLN A 91 6.96 16.67 -2.68
CA GLN A 91 7.80 15.49 -2.62
C GLN A 91 9.06 15.91 -1.86
N GLU A 92 9.10 15.58 -0.56
CA GLU A 92 10.37 15.50 0.14
C GLU A 92 11.20 14.46 -0.62
N GLU A 93 12.19 14.96 -1.36
CA GLU A 93 13.21 14.13 -1.97
C GLU A 93 14.02 13.54 -0.83
N TYR A 94 13.56 12.43 -0.27
CA TYR A 94 14.42 11.58 0.54
C TYR A 94 15.52 11.12 -0.42
N HIS A 95 16.66 11.82 -0.40
CA HIS A 95 17.89 11.25 -0.87
C HIS A 95 18.05 9.97 -0.06
N ILE A 96 17.75 8.83 -0.67
CA ILE A 96 18.05 7.53 -0.09
C ILE A 96 19.57 7.42 -0.16
N GLU A 97 20.27 8.19 0.68
CA GLU A 97 21.54 7.77 1.25
C GLU A 97 21.19 6.41 1.86
N GLY A 98 21.62 5.34 1.18
CA GLY A 98 21.27 3.98 1.53
C GLY A 98 21.40 3.77 3.03
N ILE A 99 20.49 3.00 3.61
CA ILE A 99 20.53 2.58 5.01
C ILE A 99 21.99 2.25 5.35
N CYS A 100 22.66 3.17 6.05
CA CYS A 100 24.01 2.97 6.50
C CYS A 100 23.88 1.95 7.62
N VAL A 101 24.19 0.69 7.31
CA VAL A 101 24.29 -0.38 8.30
C VAL A 101 25.57 -0.10 9.09
N THR A 102 25.54 0.88 10.00
CA THR A 102 26.68 1.16 10.90
C THR A 102 26.37 0.95 12.38
N ASP A 103 25.12 0.67 12.77
CA ASP A 103 24.79 0.45 14.19
C ASP A 103 24.36 -0.99 14.50
N ILE A 104 24.98 -1.99 13.87
CA ILE A 104 24.86 -3.40 14.29
C ILE A 104 25.94 -3.81 15.32
N GLY A 105 26.93 -2.96 15.57
CA GLY A 105 28.08 -3.29 16.43
C GLY A 105 27.87 -3.13 17.94
N ILE A 106 26.81 -2.46 18.40
CA ILE A 106 26.71 -2.03 19.82
C ILE A 106 25.78 -2.93 20.65
N GLU A 107 24.89 -3.72 20.04
CA GLU A 107 23.90 -4.51 20.80
C GLU A 107 24.27 -6.00 21.04
N PHE A 108 25.40 -6.49 20.53
CA PHE A 108 25.77 -7.92 20.63
C PHE A 108 27.02 -8.25 21.47
N PHE A 109 27.58 -7.27 22.20
CA PHE A 109 28.60 -7.54 23.22
C PHE A 109 28.32 -6.73 24.49
N THR A 110 27.49 -7.29 25.37
CA THR A 110 27.54 -7.10 26.83
C THR A 110 27.08 -8.40 27.48
#